data_AF-A0A5P0ZU88-F1
#
_entry.id   AF-A0A5P0ZU88-F1
#
_cell.length_a   1.000
_cell.length_b   1.000
_cell.length_c   1.000
_cell.angle_alpha   90.00
_cell.angle_beta   90.00
_cell.angle_gamma   90.00
#
_symmetry.space_group_name_H-M   'P 1'
#
loop_
_entity.id
_entity.type
_entity.pdbx_description
1 polymer ?
#
loop_
_entity_poly.entity_id
_entity_poly.type
_entity_poly.pdbx_seq_one_letter_code
_entity_poly.pdbx_strand_id
1 'polypeptide(L)'
;MTIGRYLRTKRFFKELTLQQVVDTVKTDYNFSTSTSVLSAIETDKNKILDGELLFVLSDLYNFDLNELRDLILKNLKENNNRV
;
A
#
# COMPACT_ATOMS: atom_id res chain seq x y z
N MET A 1 8.85 8.61 6.65
CA MET A 1 7.49 8.08 6.38
C MET A 1 7.67 6.64 5.93
N THR A 2 6.94 5.67 6.47
CA THR A 2 7.03 4.26 6.03
C THR A 2 6.09 3.98 4.87
N ILE A 3 6.30 2.87 4.15
CA ILE A 3 5.45 2.45 3.02
C ILE A 3 4.03 2.15 3.53
N GLY A 4 3.91 1.40 4.64
CA GLY A 4 2.62 1.07 5.23
C GLY A 4 1.83 2.30 5.64
N ARG A 5 2.48 3.26 6.32
CA ARG A 5 1.84 4.53 6.68
C ARG A 5 1.41 5.34 5.46
N TYR A 6 2.24 5.38 4.42
CA TYR A 6 1.88 6.07 3.17
C TYR A 6 0.61 5.47 2.55
N LEU A 7 0.54 4.15 2.39
CA LEU A 7 -0.63 3.46 1.84
C LEU A 7 -1.88 3.68 2.69
N ARG A 8 -1.75 3.60 4.02
CA ARG A 8 -2.84 3.89 4.96
C ARG A 8 -3.36 5.32 4.80
N THR A 9 -2.46 6.29 4.65
CA THR A 9 -2.83 7.69 4.43
C THR A 9 -3.56 7.87 3.10
N LYS A 10 -3.09 7.25 2.01
CA LYS A 10 -3.77 7.31 0.72
C LYS A 10 -5.17 6.69 0.78
N ARG A 11 -5.33 5.53 1.44
CA ARG A 11 -6.65 4.92 1.69
C ARG A 11 -7.58 5.84 2.49
N PHE A 12 -7.06 6.46 3.56
CA PHE A 12 -7.84 7.36 4.40
C PHE A 12 -8.38 8.57 3.62
N PHE A 13 -7.60 9.16 2.71
CA PHE A 13 -8.06 10.25 1.85
C PHE A 13 -9.12 9.85 0.82
N LYS A 14 -9.28 8.55 0.56
CA LYS A 14 -10.38 8.00 -0.22
C LYS A 14 -11.59 7.62 0.63
N GLU A 15 -11.52 7.82 1.95
CA GLU A 15 -12.57 7.47 2.90
C GLU A 15 -12.95 5.97 2.85
N LEU A 16 -12.02 5.12 2.40
CA LEU A 16 -12.24 3.69 2.26
C LEU A 16 -11.89 2.94 3.55
N THR A 17 -12.79 2.07 4.00
CA THR A 17 -12.48 1.04 5.01
C THR A 17 -11.70 -0.11 4.38
N LEU A 18 -10.97 -0.88 5.19
CA LEU A 18 -10.27 -2.07 4.67
C LEU A 18 -11.21 -3.09 4.04
N GLN A 19 -12.44 -3.23 4.57
CA GLN A 19 -13.43 -4.15 4.03
C GLN A 19 -13.88 -3.71 2.63
N GLN A 20 -14.18 -2.43 2.45
CA GLN A 20 -14.51 -1.89 1.12
C GLN A 20 -13.39 -2.12 0.11
N VAL A 21 -12.12 -1.97 0.53
CA VAL A 21 -10.99 -2.29 -0.35
C VAL A 21 -10.98 -3.77 -0.74
N VAL A 22 -11.16 -4.69 0.21
CA VAL A 22 -11.23 -6.14 -0.10
C VAL A 22 -12.36 -6.43 -1.07
N ASP A 23 -13.53 -5.87 -0.84
CA ASP A 23 -14.72 -6.10 -1.66
C ASP A 23 -14.49 -5.58 -3.09
N THR A 24 -14.02 -4.34 -3.25
CA THR A 24 -13.71 -3.73 -4.56
C THR A 24 -12.60 -4.46 -5.30
N VAL A 25 -11.51 -4.82 -4.61
CA VAL A 25 -10.40 -5.59 -5.21
C VAL A 25 -10.90 -6.93 -5.76
N LYS A 26 -11.86 -7.55 -5.07
CA LYS A 26 -12.45 -8.81 -5.51
C LYS A 26 -13.44 -8.62 -6.66
N THR A 27 -14.32 -7.62 -6.61
CA THR A 27 -15.36 -7.42 -7.63
C THR A 27 -14.79 -6.87 -8.94
N ASP A 28 -13.87 -5.92 -8.86
CA ASP A 28 -13.48 -5.11 -10.01
C ASP A 28 -12.21 -5.64 -10.68
N TYR A 29 -11.36 -6.36 -9.93
CA TYR A 29 -10.07 -6.88 -10.41
C TYR A 29 -9.93 -8.40 -10.29
N ASN A 30 -10.95 -9.09 -9.76
CA ASN A 30 -10.92 -10.53 -9.47
C ASN A 30 -9.70 -10.97 -8.63
N PHE A 31 -9.12 -10.06 -7.84
CA PHE A 31 -7.97 -10.34 -7.00
C PHE A 31 -8.44 -10.73 -5.59
N SER A 32 -7.78 -11.71 -4.98
CA SER A 32 -8.17 -12.21 -3.65
C SER A 32 -7.22 -11.68 -2.59
N THR A 33 -7.75 -10.95 -1.61
CA THR A 33 -7.00 -10.46 -0.44
C THR A 33 -7.87 -10.46 0.82
N SER A 34 -7.34 -10.01 1.95
CA SER A 34 -8.09 -9.91 3.21
C SER A 34 -7.73 -8.64 3.98
N THR A 35 -8.64 -8.22 4.87
CA THR A 35 -8.41 -7.07 5.76
C THR A 35 -7.19 -7.26 6.63
N SER A 36 -6.87 -8.50 7.04
CA SER A 36 -5.66 -8.84 7.79
C SER A 36 -4.39 -8.59 6.97
N VAL A 37 -4.38 -8.98 5.69
CA VAL A 37 -3.23 -8.75 4.79
C VAL A 37 -3.02 -7.26 4.58
N LEU A 38 -4.07 -6.53 4.23
CA LEU A 38 -4.01 -5.08 4.03
C LEU A 38 -3.58 -4.34 5.30
N SER A 39 -4.11 -4.74 6.46
CA SER A 39 -3.72 -4.18 7.77
C SER A 39 -2.25 -4.45 8.10
N ALA A 40 -1.75 -5.65 7.80
CA ALA A 40 -0.35 -6.00 8.01
C ALA A 40 0.60 -5.16 7.11
N ILE A 41 0.19 -4.89 5.87
CA ILE A 41 0.91 -3.97 4.96
C ILE A 41 0.90 -2.55 5.53
N GLU A 42 -0.28 -2.02 5.88
CA GLU A 42 -0.46 -0.64 6.35
C GLU A 42 0.18 -0.35 7.72
N THR A 43 0.52 -1.39 8.47
CA THR A 43 1.22 -1.30 9.75
C THR A 43 2.69 -1.73 9.68
N ASP A 44 3.22 -1.89 8.47
CA ASP A 44 4.61 -2.31 8.19
C ASP A 44 4.99 -3.65 8.86
N LYS A 45 4.00 -4.48 9.22
CA LYS A 45 4.20 -5.82 9.77
C LYS A 45 4.55 -6.84 8.69
N ASN A 46 4.06 -6.61 7.46
CA ASN A 46 4.45 -7.39 6.30
C ASN A 46 5.48 -6.63 5.48
N LYS A 47 6.63 -7.26 5.24
CA LYS A 47 7.73 -6.67 4.44
C LYS A 47 7.58 -6.92 2.94
N ILE A 48 6.67 -7.82 2.55
CA ILE A 48 6.45 -8.22 1.17
C ILE A 48 5.08 -7.70 0.75
N LEU A 49 5.06 -6.95 -0.35
CA LEU A 49 3.84 -6.52 -1.01
C LEU A 49 3.80 -7.17 -2.40
N ASP A 50 2.70 -7.86 -2.69
CA ASP A 50 2.45 -8.40 -4.01
C ASP A 50 2.38 -7.27 -5.06
N GLY A 51 3.02 -7.47 -6.21
CA GLY A 51 3.10 -6.47 -7.27
C GLY A 51 1.74 -6.15 -7.89
N GLU A 52 0.92 -7.17 -8.16
CA GLU A 52 -0.43 -6.99 -8.70
C GLU A 52 -1.31 -6.23 -7.69
N LEU A 53 -1.23 -6.63 -6.42
CA LEU A 53 -1.93 -5.90 -5.35
C LEU A 53 -1.49 -4.43 -5.30
N LEU A 54 -0.19 -4.15 -5.44
CA LEU A 54 0.30 -2.76 -5.44
C LEU A 54 -0.32 -1.92 -6.58
N PHE A 55 -0.41 -2.46 -7.80
CA PHE A 55 -1.04 -1.76 -8.92
C PHE A 55 -2.53 -1.51 -8.66
N VAL A 56 -3.24 -2.53 -8.16
CA VAL A 56 -4.66 -2.38 -7.80
C VAL A 56 -4.83 -1.31 -6.72
N LEU A 57 -4.02 -1.33 -5.67
CA LEU A 57 -4.07 -0.30 -4.63
C LEU A 57 -3.74 1.10 -5.16
N SER A 58 -2.84 1.23 -6.14
CA SER A 58 -2.53 2.52 -6.76
C SER A 58 -3.72 3.13 -7.49
N ASP A 59 -4.52 2.28 -8.14
CA ASP A 59 -5.74 2.68 -8.83
C ASP A 59 -6.83 3.07 -7.81
N LEU A 60 -7.15 2.17 -6.86
CA LEU A 60 -8.17 2.42 -5.83
C LEU A 60 -7.86 3.65 -4.98
N TYR A 61 -6.60 3.79 -4.56
CA TYR A 61 -6.20 4.87 -3.67
C TYR A 61 -5.80 6.13 -4.44
N ASN A 62 -5.76 6.07 -5.78
CA ASN A 62 -5.38 7.15 -6.70
C ASN A 62 -4.05 7.81 -6.29
N PHE A 63 -2.98 7.02 -6.25
CA PHE A 63 -1.63 7.54 -6.02
C PHE A 63 -0.70 7.19 -7.18
N ASP A 64 0.27 8.08 -7.44
CA ASP A 64 1.31 7.84 -8.43
C ASP A 64 2.36 6.86 -7.89
N LEU A 65 2.65 5.82 -8.66
CA LEU A 65 3.72 4.86 -8.34
C LEU A 65 5.10 5.51 -8.32
N ASN A 66 5.32 6.61 -9.03
CA ASN A 66 6.55 7.39 -8.94
C ASN A 66 6.71 8.04 -7.56
N GLU A 67 5.64 8.55 -6.95
CA GLU A 67 5.68 9.07 -5.57
C GLU A 67 6.10 7.96 -4.59
N LEU A 68 5.52 6.78 -4.75
CA LEU A 68 5.86 5.62 -3.91
C LEU A 68 7.30 5.16 -4.15
N ARG A 69 7.74 5.10 -5.41
CA ARG A 69 9.12 4.78 -5.78
C ARG A 69 10.10 5.71 -5.10
N ASP A 70 9.86 7.02 -5.20
CA ASP A 70 10.77 8.03 -4.65
C ASP A 70 10.84 7.94 -3.12
N LEU A 71 9.71 7.66 -2.46
CA LEU A 71 9.67 7.37 -1.03
C LEU A 71 10.51 6.12 -0.66
N ILE A 72 10.36 5.03 -1.42
CA ILE A 72 11.11 3.79 -1.20
C ILE A 72 12.61 4.06 -1.35
N LEU A 73 13.02 4.67 -2.46
CA LEU A 73 14.43 4.96 -2.75
C LEU A 73 15.03 5.92 -1.73
N LYS A 74 14.27 6.92 -1.29
CA LYS A 74 14.69 7.82 -0.20
C LYS A 74 14.93 7.04 1.10
N ASN A 75 13.97 6.21 1.51
CA ASN A 75 14.10 5.42 2.74
C ASN A 75 15.30 4.46 2.68
N LEU A 76 15.59 3.86 1.53
CA LEU A 76 16.77 3.01 1.34
C LEU A 76 18.08 3.78 1.49
N LYS A 77 18.17 4.97 0.88
CA LYS A 77 19.35 5.86 0.99
C LYS A 77 19.56 6.34 2.43
N GLU A 78 18.49 6.73 3.11
CA GLU A 78 18.56 7.20 4.50
C GLU A 78 18.91 6.08 5.50
N ASN A 79 18.44 4.85 5.24
CA ASN A 79 18.79 3.70 6.07
C ASN A 79 20.23 3.24 5.88
N ASN A 80 20.82 3.40 4.68
CA ASN A 80 22.24 3.11 4.44
C ASN A 80 23.20 4.10 5.13
N ASN A 81 22.73 5.30 5.51
CA ASN A 81 23.52 6.28 6.27
C ASN A 81 23.53 6.02 7.79
N ARG A 82 22.97 4.89 8.25
CA ARG A 82 22.96 4.48 9.68
C ARG A 82 23.90 3.30 9.97
N VAL A 83 24.81 2.99 9.06
CA VAL A 83 25.89 2.01 9.25
C VAL A 83 27.19 2.74 9.55
#